data_AF-A0A1Y4DZN4-F1
#
_entry.id   AF-A0A1Y4DZN4-F1
#
_cell.length_a   1.000
_cell.length_b   1.000
_cell.length_c   1.000
_cell.angle_alpha   90.00
_cell.angle_beta   90.00
_cell.angle_gamma   90.00
#
_symmetry.space_group_name_H-M   'P 1'
#
loop_
_entity.id
_entity.type
_entity.pdbx_description
1 polymer ?
#
loop_
_entity_poly.entity_id
_entity_poly.type
_entity_poly.pdbx_seq_one_letter_code
_entity_poly.pdbx_strand_id
1 'polypeptide(L)'
;MSKKKMTPAQKAAARRERTPEELEAREAARSERALAAKRSARNLDTPRERLTKRIVTTVQVVLVIFPFALLGYSSFSGTGLEEAMRADPGFVVSFIAAMAQPLAAWILRFAYRHYADGDGGYAVGNLIGLLCAEAFLQNVVGLAGFALILWRMWGKTHGELTEWRERRGVGGVLVDISGALAVLAIGLICAFASWRLSA
;
A
#
# COMPACT_ATOMS: atom_id res chain seq x y z
N MET A 1 -0.55 -50.75 -6.27
CA MET A 1 0.77 -50.19 -6.63
C MET A 1 1.47 -49.70 -5.37
N SER A 2 2.46 -50.45 -4.88
CA SER A 2 3.12 -50.21 -3.59
C SER A 2 4.21 -49.14 -3.74
N LYS A 3 4.09 -47.99 -3.04
CA LYS A 3 5.13 -46.94 -3.02
C LYS A 3 6.38 -47.48 -2.34
N LYS A 4 7.35 -47.92 -3.15
CA LYS A 4 8.66 -48.42 -2.70
C LYS A 4 9.36 -47.31 -1.90
N LYS A 5 9.48 -47.48 -0.58
CA LYS A 5 10.18 -46.52 0.30
C LYS A 5 11.67 -46.55 -0.03
N MET A 6 12.19 -45.45 -0.58
CA MET A 6 13.64 -45.30 -0.84
C MET A 6 14.42 -45.44 0.46
N THR A 7 15.49 -46.23 0.42
CA THR A 7 16.39 -46.43 1.55
C THR A 7 17.25 -45.17 1.81
N PRO A 8 17.78 -44.99 3.03
CA PRO A 8 18.60 -43.83 3.38
C PRO A 8 19.82 -43.64 2.45
N ALA A 9 20.41 -44.75 2.00
CA ALA A 9 21.52 -44.76 1.05
C ALA A 9 21.11 -44.25 -0.35
N GLN A 10 19.92 -44.62 -0.83
CA GLN A 10 19.38 -44.13 -2.11
C GLN A 10 19.02 -42.65 -2.06
N LYS A 11 18.53 -42.16 -0.91
CA LYS A 11 18.33 -40.71 -0.67
C LYS A 11 19.64 -39.92 -0.62
N ALA A 12 20.72 -40.53 -0.12
CA ALA A 12 22.05 -39.92 -0.08
C ALA A 12 22.70 -39.86 -1.48
N ALA A 13 22.51 -40.90 -2.29
CA ALA A 13 22.95 -40.93 -3.70
C ALA A 13 22.20 -39.89 -4.55
N ALA A 14 20.88 -39.80 -4.43
CA ALA A 14 20.05 -38.78 -5.09
C ALA A 14 20.28 -37.34 -4.58
N ARG A 15 21.13 -37.16 -3.56
CA ARG A 15 21.60 -35.87 -3.05
C ARG A 15 22.92 -35.44 -3.72
N ARG A 16 23.72 -36.40 -4.21
CA ARG A 16 25.02 -36.17 -4.87
C ARG A 16 24.90 -35.82 -6.34
N GLU A 17 23.83 -36.27 -7.01
CA GLU A 17 23.60 -36.02 -8.45
C GLU A 17 22.87 -34.69 -8.73
N ARG A 18 22.59 -33.87 -7.71
CA ARG A 18 21.92 -32.59 -7.93
C ARG A 18 22.87 -31.58 -8.52
N THR A 19 22.46 -30.98 -9.62
CA THR A 19 23.18 -29.87 -10.23
C THR A 19 23.25 -28.67 -9.27
N PRO A 20 24.30 -27.83 -9.38
CA PRO A 20 24.46 -26.63 -8.56
C PRO A 20 23.22 -25.74 -8.56
N GLU A 21 22.57 -25.59 -9.72
CA GLU A 21 21.34 -24.80 -9.89
C GLU A 21 20.17 -25.33 -9.05
N GLU A 22 20.00 -26.65 -8.92
CA GLU A 22 18.93 -27.23 -8.11
C GLU A 22 19.17 -27.07 -6.61
N LEU A 23 20.44 -26.99 -6.20
CA LEU A 23 20.84 -26.71 -4.82
C LEU A 23 20.61 -25.23 -4.50
N GLU A 24 21.02 -24.33 -5.38
CA GLU A 24 20.77 -22.89 -5.26
C GLU A 24 19.27 -22.56 -5.26
N ALA A 25 18.48 -23.16 -6.16
CA ALA A 25 17.02 -22.99 -6.17
C ALA A 25 16.36 -23.50 -4.88
N ARG A 26 16.92 -24.54 -4.25
CA ARG A 26 16.43 -25.06 -2.96
C ARG A 26 16.86 -24.22 -1.77
N GLU A 27 18.06 -23.67 -1.82
CA GLU A 27 18.55 -22.73 -0.81
C GLU A 27 17.83 -21.39 -0.92
N ALA A 28 17.53 -20.93 -2.13
CA ALA A 28 16.67 -19.78 -2.40
C ALA A 28 15.23 -20.04 -1.90
N ALA A 29 14.64 -21.20 -2.21
CA ALA A 29 13.33 -21.55 -1.68
C ALA A 29 13.31 -21.75 -0.16
N ARG A 30 14.42 -22.22 0.44
CA ARG A 30 14.56 -22.37 1.89
C ARG A 30 14.81 -21.03 2.57
N SER A 31 15.60 -20.15 1.95
CA SER A 31 15.87 -18.80 2.44
C SER A 31 14.61 -17.95 2.32
N GLU A 32 13.85 -18.03 1.21
CA GLU A 32 12.53 -17.43 1.08
C GLU A 32 11.56 -17.94 2.14
N ARG A 33 11.52 -19.25 2.42
CA ARG A 33 10.68 -19.81 3.48
C ARG A 33 11.14 -19.40 4.88
N ALA A 34 12.44 -19.28 5.12
CA ALA A 34 12.99 -18.82 6.39
C ALA A 34 12.79 -17.30 6.58
N LEU A 35 12.85 -16.52 5.50
CA LEU A 35 12.50 -15.10 5.46
C LEU A 35 11.00 -14.94 5.68
N ALA A 36 10.17 -15.78 5.07
CA ALA A 36 8.72 -15.82 5.27
C ALA A 36 8.36 -16.25 6.71
N ALA A 37 9.12 -17.17 7.30
CA ALA A 37 8.95 -17.60 8.68
C ALA A 37 9.44 -16.56 9.70
N LYS A 38 10.44 -15.72 9.37
CA LYS A 38 10.84 -14.55 10.17
C LYS A 38 9.92 -13.34 9.95
N ARG A 39 9.32 -13.19 8.76
CA ARG A 39 8.26 -12.21 8.42
C ARG A 39 6.94 -12.52 9.15
N SER A 40 6.69 -13.78 9.49
CA SER A 40 5.64 -14.20 10.42
C SER A 40 6.15 -14.02 11.87
N ALA A 41 5.56 -13.26 12.77
CA ALA A 41 4.32 -12.51 12.74
C ALA A 41 4.41 -11.39 13.80
N ARG A 42 4.21 -10.14 13.39
CA ARG A 42 3.60 -9.18 14.32
C ARG A 42 2.29 -9.85 14.74
N ASN A 43 2.00 -9.98 16.04
CA ASN A 43 0.90 -10.83 16.53
C ASN A 43 -0.48 -10.25 16.13
N LEU A 44 -0.91 -10.49 14.87
CA LEU A 44 -2.09 -9.92 14.21
C LEU A 44 -3.40 -10.46 14.79
N ASP A 45 -3.33 -11.49 15.63
CA ASP A 45 -4.49 -12.11 16.27
C ASP A 45 -5.00 -11.35 17.50
N THR A 46 -4.37 -10.22 17.85
CA THR A 46 -4.89 -9.36 18.90
C THR A 46 -6.16 -8.62 18.44
N PRO A 47 -7.15 -8.36 19.33
CA PRO A 47 -8.36 -7.62 18.98
C PRO A 47 -8.08 -6.24 18.39
N ARG A 48 -6.99 -5.60 18.84
CA ARG A 48 -6.56 -4.29 18.35
C ARG A 48 -6.12 -4.33 16.89
N GLU A 49 -5.41 -5.38 16.47
CA GLU A 49 -4.95 -5.58 15.08
C GLU A 49 -6.11 -5.90 14.14
N ARG A 50 -7.07 -6.72 14.60
CA ARG A 50 -8.33 -6.95 13.86
C ARG A 50 -9.08 -5.64 13.59
N LEU A 51 -9.13 -4.74 14.57
CA LEU A 51 -9.74 -3.42 14.38
C LEU A 51 -8.94 -2.56 13.40
N THR A 52 -7.60 -2.54 13.50
CA THR A 52 -6.75 -1.84 12.52
C THR A 52 -6.99 -2.34 11.11
N LYS A 53 -7.05 -3.68 10.92
CA LYS A 53 -7.33 -4.31 9.62
C LYS A 53 -8.68 -3.87 9.07
N ARG A 54 -9.71 -3.83 9.92
CA ARG A 54 -11.05 -3.36 9.53
C ARG A 54 -11.01 -1.90 9.11
N ILE A 55 -10.40 -1.02 9.91
CA ILE A 55 -10.27 0.42 9.57
C ILE A 55 -9.55 0.59 8.23
N VAL A 56 -8.42 -0.07 8.05
CA VAL A 56 -7.66 -0.04 6.79
C VAL A 56 -8.52 -0.50 5.61
N THR A 57 -9.28 -1.59 5.78
CA THR A 57 -10.18 -2.11 4.74
C THR A 57 -11.31 -1.12 4.45
N THR A 58 -11.92 -0.52 5.47
CA THR A 58 -12.96 0.49 5.32
C THR A 58 -12.43 1.69 4.55
N VAL A 59 -11.26 2.22 4.92
CA VAL A 59 -10.63 3.34 4.21
C VAL A 59 -10.36 2.96 2.76
N GLN A 60 -9.79 1.77 2.48
CA GLN A 60 -9.58 1.29 1.11
C GLN A 60 -10.87 1.27 0.29
N VAL A 61 -11.95 0.72 0.85
CA VAL A 61 -13.25 0.63 0.17
C VAL A 61 -13.80 2.02 -0.11
N VAL A 62 -13.75 2.92 0.86
CA VAL A 62 -14.22 4.31 0.69
C VAL A 62 -13.44 5.02 -0.42
N LEU A 63 -12.11 4.91 -0.42
CA LEU A 63 -11.25 5.50 -1.45
C LEU A 63 -11.56 4.95 -2.85
N VAL A 64 -11.80 3.64 -2.98
CA VAL A 64 -12.14 3.02 -4.27
C VAL A 64 -13.53 3.42 -4.75
N ILE A 65 -14.50 3.60 -3.85
CA ILE A 65 -15.87 3.99 -4.20
C ILE A 65 -15.96 5.46 -4.60
N PHE A 66 -15.09 6.32 -4.08
CA PHE A 66 -15.11 7.77 -4.29
C PHE A 66 -15.27 8.22 -5.76
N PRO A 67 -14.50 7.71 -6.73
CA PRO A 67 -14.72 8.04 -8.15
C PRO A 67 -16.10 7.63 -8.69
N PHE A 68 -16.64 6.49 -8.25
CA PHE A 68 -17.96 6.04 -8.64
C PHE A 68 -19.07 6.87 -7.98
N ALA A 69 -18.84 7.39 -6.77
CA ALA A 69 -19.76 8.31 -6.13
C ALA A 69 -19.91 9.61 -6.93
N LEU A 70 -18.81 10.15 -7.47
CA LEU A 70 -18.84 11.33 -8.36
C LEU A 70 -19.60 11.05 -9.66
N LEU A 71 -19.39 9.88 -10.28
CA LEU A 71 -20.13 9.45 -11.47
C LEU A 71 -21.63 9.23 -11.18
N GLY A 72 -21.95 8.67 -10.02
CA GLY A 72 -23.32 8.48 -9.56
C GLY A 72 -24.03 9.81 -9.33
N TYR A 73 -23.32 10.80 -8.77
CA TYR A 73 -23.85 12.15 -8.57
C TYR A 73 -24.23 12.81 -9.89
N SER A 74 -23.36 12.78 -10.91
CA SER A 74 -23.69 13.36 -12.24
C SER A 74 -24.85 12.64 -12.91
N SER A 75 -24.88 11.31 -12.80
CA SER A 75 -25.97 10.49 -13.34
C SER A 75 -27.31 10.81 -12.66
N PHE A 76 -27.31 11.04 -11.34
CA PHE A 76 -28.51 11.38 -10.58
C PHE A 76 -29.00 12.80 -10.84
N SER A 77 -28.10 13.75 -11.08
CA SER A 77 -28.46 15.13 -11.45
C SER A 77 -28.98 15.25 -12.90
N GLY A 78 -29.00 14.17 -13.67
CA GLY A 78 -29.43 14.18 -15.07
C GLY A 78 -28.48 14.93 -16.01
N THR A 79 -27.29 15.30 -15.52
CA THR A 79 -26.26 15.99 -16.28
C THR A 79 -25.25 14.97 -16.79
N GLY A 80 -25.06 14.92 -18.11
CA GLY A 80 -24.03 14.06 -18.71
C GLY A 80 -22.65 14.42 -18.14
N LEU A 81 -21.74 13.43 -18.05
CA LEU A 81 -20.39 13.66 -17.51
C LEU A 81 -19.66 14.78 -18.26
N GLU A 82 -19.78 14.80 -19.58
CA GLU A 82 -19.23 15.84 -20.45
C GLU A 82 -19.79 17.23 -20.11
N GLU A 83 -21.09 17.31 -19.86
CA GLU A 83 -21.77 18.56 -19.52
C GLU A 83 -21.34 19.05 -18.13
N ALA A 84 -21.23 18.17 -17.14
CA ALA A 84 -20.73 18.50 -15.82
C ALA A 84 -19.28 19.01 -15.85
N MET A 85 -18.43 18.40 -16.69
CA MET A 85 -17.04 18.83 -16.89
C MET A 85 -16.91 20.15 -17.63
N ARG A 86 -17.81 20.45 -18.57
CA ARG A 86 -17.85 21.75 -19.27
C ARG A 86 -18.39 22.86 -18.39
N ALA A 87 -19.39 22.56 -17.57
CA ALA A 87 -20.07 23.52 -16.72
C ALA A 87 -19.17 24.06 -15.61
N ASP A 88 -18.33 23.20 -15.02
CA ASP A 88 -17.41 23.59 -13.95
C ASP A 88 -16.03 22.93 -14.09
N PRO A 89 -14.95 23.70 -14.35
CA PRO A 89 -13.59 23.17 -14.36
C PRO A 89 -13.15 22.63 -12.98
N GLY A 90 -13.76 23.09 -11.88
CA GLY A 90 -13.56 22.54 -10.54
C GLY A 90 -14.03 21.08 -10.42
N PHE A 91 -15.10 20.71 -11.14
CA PHE A 91 -15.57 19.32 -11.22
C PHE A 91 -14.54 18.43 -11.89
N VAL A 92 -13.85 18.91 -12.94
CA VAL A 92 -12.78 18.15 -13.62
C VAL A 92 -11.62 17.88 -12.66
N VAL A 93 -11.17 18.88 -11.91
CA VAL A 93 -10.10 18.71 -10.92
C VAL A 93 -10.49 17.73 -9.82
N SER A 94 -11.72 17.85 -9.31
CA SER A 94 -12.26 16.93 -8.30
C SER A 94 -12.40 15.50 -8.82
N PHE A 95 -12.75 15.34 -10.10
CA PHE A 95 -12.85 14.04 -10.76
C PHE A 95 -11.47 13.39 -10.94
N ILE A 96 -10.46 14.14 -11.37
CA ILE A 96 -9.07 13.66 -11.45
C ILE A 96 -8.57 13.26 -10.06
N ALA A 97 -8.82 14.09 -9.05
CA ALA A 97 -8.49 13.80 -7.65
C ALA A 97 -9.16 12.51 -7.17
N ALA A 98 -10.43 12.30 -7.53
CA ALA A 98 -11.17 11.08 -7.23
C ALA A 98 -10.59 9.83 -7.93
N MET A 99 -10.09 9.97 -9.15
CA MET A 99 -9.43 8.88 -9.88
C MET A 99 -8.05 8.50 -9.31
N ALA A 100 -7.41 9.39 -8.54
CA ALA A 100 -6.20 9.07 -7.81
C ALA A 100 -6.46 8.22 -6.54
N GLN A 101 -7.70 8.19 -6.04
CA GLN A 101 -8.05 7.52 -4.78
C GLN A 101 -7.87 5.99 -4.81
N PRO A 102 -8.21 5.26 -5.90
CA PRO A 102 -7.88 3.83 -6.03
C PRO A 102 -6.38 3.54 -5.95
N LEU A 103 -5.52 4.45 -6.45
CA LEU A 103 -4.07 4.32 -6.35
C LEU A 103 -3.61 4.49 -4.90
N ALA A 104 -4.13 5.49 -4.18
CA ALA A 104 -3.87 5.67 -2.76
C ALA A 104 -4.33 4.45 -1.94
N ALA A 105 -5.50 3.88 -2.25
CA ALA A 105 -6.02 2.65 -1.63
C ALA A 105 -5.10 1.44 -1.88
N TRP A 106 -4.56 1.32 -3.08
CA TRP A 106 -3.63 0.25 -3.44
C TRP A 106 -2.31 0.36 -2.66
N ILE A 107 -1.74 1.56 -2.57
CA ILE A 107 -0.51 1.81 -1.78
C ILE A 107 -0.78 1.54 -0.29
N LEU A 108 -1.93 1.96 0.23
CA LEU A 108 -2.34 1.64 1.61
C LEU A 108 -2.38 0.14 1.86
N ARG A 109 -2.90 -0.64 0.90
CA ARG A 109 -2.91 -2.11 0.98
C ARG A 109 -1.50 -2.67 1.02
N PHE A 110 -0.60 -2.13 0.22
CA PHE A 110 0.79 -2.56 0.16
C PHE A 110 1.56 -2.19 1.44
N ALA A 111 1.37 -0.98 1.95
CA ALA A 111 1.90 -0.51 3.22
C ALA A 111 1.41 -1.35 4.39
N TYR A 112 0.11 -1.70 4.42
CA TYR A 112 -0.43 -2.57 5.47
C TYR A 112 0.12 -4.00 5.39
N ARG A 113 0.40 -4.52 4.19
CA ARG A 113 1.10 -5.81 4.05
C ARG A 113 2.51 -5.76 4.62
N HIS A 114 3.28 -4.70 4.32
CA HIS A 114 4.62 -4.53 4.88
C HIS A 114 4.60 -4.34 6.40
N TYR A 115 3.58 -3.64 6.92
CA TYR A 115 3.33 -3.54 8.35
C TYR A 115 3.08 -4.92 8.99
N ALA A 116 2.29 -5.78 8.34
CA ALA A 116 2.03 -7.14 8.80
C ALA A 116 3.29 -8.03 8.75
N ASP A 117 4.15 -7.81 7.76
CA ASP A 117 5.42 -8.52 7.55
C ASP A 117 6.56 -8.03 8.47
N GLY A 118 6.28 -7.06 9.35
CA GLY A 118 7.24 -6.54 10.33
C GLY A 118 8.11 -5.37 9.84
N ASP A 119 7.86 -4.85 8.65
CA ASP A 119 8.51 -3.65 8.09
C ASP A 119 7.63 -2.42 8.34
N GLY A 120 7.59 -1.98 9.59
CA GLY A 120 6.80 -0.82 9.99
C GLY A 120 7.36 0.52 9.52
N GLY A 121 8.67 0.61 9.31
CA GLY A 121 9.31 1.81 8.76
C GLY A 121 8.81 2.11 7.34
N TYR A 122 8.80 1.10 6.46
CA TYR A 122 8.23 1.22 5.12
C TYR A 122 6.75 1.63 5.15
N ALA A 123 5.96 0.99 6.01
CA ALA A 123 4.53 1.24 6.12
C ALA A 123 4.21 2.66 6.60
N VAL A 124 4.92 3.14 7.64
CA VAL A 124 4.77 4.49 8.18
C VAL A 124 5.25 5.53 7.17
N GLY A 125 6.38 5.30 6.49
CA GLY A 125 6.89 6.22 5.47
C GLY A 125 5.90 6.43 4.32
N ASN A 126 5.32 5.33 3.80
CA ASN A 126 4.28 5.42 2.77
C ASN A 126 2.99 6.08 3.29
N LEU A 127 2.57 5.81 4.53
CA LEU A 127 1.41 6.47 5.13
C LEU A 127 1.60 7.99 5.30
N ILE A 128 2.79 8.45 5.68
CA ILE A 128 3.11 9.88 5.75
C ILE A 128 3.03 10.49 4.35
N GLY A 129 3.62 9.84 3.34
CA GLY A 129 3.56 10.29 1.95
C GLY A 129 2.12 10.41 1.43
N LEU A 130 1.28 9.39 1.70
CA LEU A 130 -0.14 9.43 1.36
C LEU A 130 -0.90 10.52 2.12
N LEU A 131 -0.60 10.73 3.39
CA LEU A 131 -1.21 11.81 4.18
C LEU A 131 -0.90 13.19 3.58
N CYS A 132 0.35 13.42 3.17
CA CYS A 132 0.74 14.63 2.46
C CYS A 132 -0.01 14.75 1.13
N ALA A 133 -0.12 13.66 0.36
CA ALA A 133 -0.84 13.67 -0.92
C ALA A 133 -2.33 14.03 -0.73
N GLU A 134 -3.02 13.44 0.25
CA GLU A 134 -4.42 13.77 0.52
C GLU A 134 -4.62 15.21 1.01
N ALA A 135 -3.65 15.78 1.74
CA ALA A 135 -3.70 17.18 2.12
C ALA A 135 -3.70 18.10 0.88
N PHE A 136 -2.93 17.76 -0.14
CA PHE A 136 -2.93 18.49 -1.42
C PHE A 136 -4.18 18.23 -2.25
N LEU A 137 -4.72 17.00 -2.23
CA LEU A 137 -5.99 16.67 -2.88
C LEU A 137 -7.21 17.27 -2.16
N GLN A 138 -7.02 17.91 -1.00
CA GLN A 138 -8.07 18.50 -0.15
C GLN A 138 -9.16 17.49 0.23
N ASN A 139 -8.83 16.20 0.26
CA ASN A 139 -9.78 15.15 0.59
C ASN A 139 -9.81 14.89 2.10
N VAL A 140 -10.78 15.50 2.79
CA VAL A 140 -10.96 15.38 4.24
C VAL A 140 -11.14 13.92 4.69
N VAL A 141 -11.85 13.11 3.90
CA VAL A 141 -12.14 11.71 4.25
C VAL A 141 -10.87 10.86 4.17
N GLY A 142 -10.10 11.02 3.09
CA GLY A 142 -8.80 10.37 2.91
C GLY A 142 -7.81 10.79 4.00
N LEU A 143 -7.69 12.10 4.25
CA LEU A 143 -6.82 12.67 5.29
C LEU A 143 -7.14 12.11 6.68
N ALA A 144 -8.41 12.11 7.08
CA ALA A 144 -8.84 11.57 8.37
C ALA A 144 -8.58 10.06 8.47
N GLY A 145 -8.83 9.31 7.38
CA GLY A 145 -8.58 7.88 7.31
C GLY A 145 -7.09 7.54 7.49
N PHE A 146 -6.21 8.18 6.74
CA PHE A 146 -4.76 7.96 6.84
C PHE A 146 -4.20 8.45 8.17
N ALA A 147 -4.65 9.59 8.69
CA ALA A 147 -4.21 10.10 9.99
C ALA A 147 -4.58 9.14 11.12
N LEU A 148 -5.80 8.59 11.11
CA LEU A 148 -6.26 7.62 12.10
C LEU A 148 -5.44 6.33 12.04
N ILE A 149 -5.16 5.82 10.83
CA ILE A 149 -4.35 4.62 10.63
C ILE A 149 -2.91 4.87 11.12
N LEU A 150 -2.32 6.00 10.73
CA LEU A 150 -0.97 6.40 11.12
C LEU A 150 -0.85 6.52 12.63
N TRP A 151 -1.76 7.25 13.29
CA TRP A 151 -1.80 7.40 14.75
C TRP A 151 -1.83 6.04 15.47
N ARG A 152 -2.63 5.11 14.95
CA ARG A 152 -2.78 3.77 15.54
C ARG A 152 -1.54 2.89 15.34
N MET A 153 -0.83 3.05 14.22
CA MET A 153 0.40 2.31 13.93
C MET A 153 1.61 2.90 14.64
N TRP A 154 1.64 4.22 14.82
CA TRP A 154 2.76 5.00 15.34
C TRP A 154 3.39 4.42 16.62
N GLY A 155 2.55 4.03 17.59
CA GLY A 155 3.03 3.52 18.87
C GLY A 155 3.85 2.23 18.78
N LYS A 156 3.71 1.42 17.71
CA LYS A 156 4.49 0.19 17.50
C LYS A 156 5.67 0.36 16.56
N THR A 157 5.60 1.33 15.66
CA THR A 157 6.55 1.45 14.53
C THR A 157 7.47 2.66 14.61
N HIS A 158 7.32 3.52 15.63
CA HIS A 158 8.17 4.70 15.81
C HIS A 158 9.67 4.38 15.85
N GLY A 159 10.07 3.28 16.51
CA GLY A 159 11.48 2.85 16.56
C GLY A 159 12.00 2.26 15.25
N GLU A 160 11.12 1.61 14.48
CA GLU A 160 11.47 0.95 13.21
C GLU A 160 11.66 1.96 12.06
N LEU A 161 11.13 3.18 12.18
CA LEU A 161 11.24 4.22 11.15
C LEU A 161 12.67 4.73 11.01
N THR A 162 13.34 5.02 12.13
CA THR A 162 14.72 5.51 12.14
C THR A 162 15.67 4.41 11.64
N GLU A 163 15.45 3.18 12.11
CA GLU A 163 16.23 2.01 11.69
C GLU A 163 16.06 1.71 10.19
N TRP A 164 14.83 1.82 9.66
CA TRP A 164 14.55 1.68 8.24
C TRP A 164 15.28 2.74 7.40
N ARG A 165 15.22 4.01 7.82
CA ARG A 165 15.89 5.12 7.14
C ARG A 165 17.41 4.93 7.09
N GLU A 166 18.00 4.47 8.19
CA GLU A 166 19.45 4.22 8.29
C GLU A 166 19.89 3.01 7.46
N ARG A 167 19.12 1.90 7.49
CA ARG A 167 19.45 0.68 6.74
C ARG A 167 19.31 0.83 5.22
N ARG A 168 18.32 1.59 4.74
CA ARG A 168 18.01 1.72 3.30
C ARG A 168 18.67 2.93 2.64
N GLY A 169 19.07 3.94 3.43
CA GLY A 169 19.58 5.21 2.93
C GLY A 169 18.52 6.03 2.17
N VAL A 170 18.86 7.27 1.81
CA VAL A 170 17.92 8.21 1.15
C VAL A 170 17.40 7.67 -0.19
N GLY A 171 18.25 7.00 -0.98
CA GLY A 171 17.87 6.43 -2.27
C GLY A 171 16.89 5.25 -2.14
N GLY A 172 17.10 4.35 -1.18
CA GLY A 172 16.18 3.23 -0.93
C GLY A 172 14.82 3.70 -0.41
N VAL A 173 14.82 4.71 0.46
CA VAL A 173 13.61 5.38 0.98
C VAL A 173 12.78 6.01 -0.15
N LEU A 174 13.44 6.67 -1.12
CA LEU A 174 12.76 7.28 -2.27
C LEU A 174 12.11 6.24 -3.18
N VAL A 175 12.81 5.13 -3.46
CA VAL A 175 12.25 4.02 -4.25
C VAL A 175 11.05 3.39 -3.53
N ASP A 176 11.15 3.23 -2.21
CA ASP A 176 10.11 2.65 -1.38
C ASP A 176 8.83 3.51 -1.31
N ILE A 177 8.97 4.84 -1.34
CA ILE A 177 7.87 5.82 -1.29
C ILE A 177 7.44 6.26 -2.71
N SER A 178 8.06 5.74 -3.78
CA SER A 178 7.79 6.15 -5.17
C SER A 178 6.31 6.14 -5.55
N GLY A 179 5.54 5.16 -5.06
CA GLY A 179 4.09 5.12 -5.24
C GLY A 179 3.37 6.30 -4.59
N ALA A 180 3.70 6.62 -3.33
CA ALA A 180 3.11 7.77 -2.63
C ALA A 180 3.56 9.10 -3.25
N LEU A 181 4.79 9.18 -3.78
CA LEU A 181 5.27 10.34 -4.53
C LEU A 181 4.47 10.56 -5.82
N ALA A 182 4.08 9.50 -6.52
CA ALA A 182 3.23 9.61 -7.70
C ALA A 182 1.85 10.19 -7.34
N VAL A 183 1.22 9.73 -6.26
CA VAL A 183 -0.06 10.30 -5.78
C VAL A 183 0.12 11.74 -5.35
N LEU A 184 1.23 12.06 -4.67
CA LEU A 184 1.56 13.42 -4.24
C LEU A 184 1.74 14.36 -5.44
N ALA A 185 2.41 13.92 -6.51
CA ALA A 185 2.57 14.71 -7.72
C ALA A 185 1.21 15.03 -8.38
N ILE A 186 0.31 14.04 -8.44
CA ILE A 186 -1.07 14.26 -8.91
C ILE A 186 -1.79 15.27 -8.00
N GLY A 187 -1.64 15.12 -6.68
CA GLY A 187 -2.20 16.04 -5.69
C GLY A 187 -1.71 17.47 -5.87
N LEU A 188 -0.42 17.67 -6.10
CA LEU A 188 0.16 18.99 -6.36
C LEU A 188 -0.39 19.62 -7.64
N ILE A 189 -0.54 18.84 -8.71
CA ILE A 189 -1.14 19.33 -9.97
C ILE A 189 -2.60 19.75 -9.73
N CYS A 190 -3.37 18.95 -8.99
CA CYS A 190 -4.76 19.27 -8.66
C CYS A 190 -4.85 20.52 -7.78
N ALA A 191 -4.01 20.63 -6.74
CA ALA A 191 -3.96 21.80 -5.86
C ALA A 191 -3.60 23.06 -6.64
N PHE A 192 -2.60 22.98 -7.52
CA PHE A 192 -2.21 24.10 -8.38
C PHE A 192 -3.34 24.51 -9.33
N ALA A 193 -4.03 23.54 -9.94
CA ALA A 193 -5.19 23.80 -10.78
C ALA A 193 -6.31 24.48 -9.97
N SER A 194 -6.66 23.97 -8.80
CA SER A 194 -7.67 24.57 -7.92
C SER A 194 -7.32 25.99 -7.50
N TRP A 195 -6.05 26.27 -7.18
CA TRP A 195 -5.59 27.64 -6.89
C TRP A 195 -5.70 28.57 -8.08
N ARG A 196 -5.48 28.07 -9.30
CA ARG A 196 -5.66 28.84 -10.53
C ARG A 196 -7.13 29.09 -10.87
N LEU A 197 -8.02 28.18 -10.50
CA LEU A 197 -9.47 28.34 -10.72
C LEU A 197 -10.14 29.24 -9.66
N SER A 198 -9.54 29.34 -8.48
CA SER A 198 -10.00 30.24 -7.40
C SER A 198 -9.46 31.67 -7.52
N ALA A 199 -8.61 31.95 -8.53
CA ALA A 199 -8.00 33.24 -8.83
C ALA A 199 -8.68 33.87 -10.06
#